data_AF-A0A265Q9W3-F1
#
_entry.id   AF-A0A265Q9W3-F1
#
_cell.length_a   1.000
_cell.length_b   1.000
_cell.length_c   1.000
_cell.angle_alpha   90.00
_cell.angle_beta   90.00
_cell.angle_gamma   90.00
#
_symmetry.space_group_name_H-M   'P 1'
#
loop_
_entity.id
_entity.type
_entity.pdbx_description
1 polymer ?
#
loop_
_entity_poly.entity_id
_entity_poly.type
_entity_poly.pdbx_seq_one_letter_code
_entity_poly.pdbx_strand_id
1 'polypeptide(L)' 'MNVTFYSKNEVNDKDMKFAVIISKSDDKWVLCKHGERDTWEIPGGTRETGESIDQTAKRELYEEWILFI' A
#
# COMPACT_ATOMS: atom_id res chain seq x y z
N MET A 1 10.50 -15.63 13.08
CA MET A 1 10.19 -14.22 12.71
C MET A 1 9.07 -13.78 13.63
N ASN A 2 9.30 -12.79 14.50
CA ASN A 2 8.26 -12.27 15.40
C ASN A 2 7.54 -11.11 14.73
N VAL A 3 6.20 -11.17 14.70
CA VAL A 3 5.35 -10.11 14.18
C VAL A 3 4.58 -9.53 15.36
N THR A 4 4.69 -8.22 15.55
CA THR A 4 3.96 -7.48 16.59
C THR A 4 2.95 -6.56 15.90
N PHE A 5 1.72 -6.59 16.37
CA PHE A 5 0.65 -5.73 15.88
C PHE A 5 0.51 -4.51 16.78
N TYR A 6 0.36 -3.34 16.17
CA TYR A 6 0.18 -2.08 16.87
C TYR A 6 -1.05 -1.36 16.33
N SER A 7 -1.75 -0.63 17.19
CA SER A 7 -2.83 0.28 16.79
C SER A 7 -2.24 1.54 16.15
N LYS A 8 -3.02 2.23 15.33
CA LYS A 8 -2.59 3.43 14.58
C LYS A 8 -1.90 4.51 15.45
N ASN A 9 -2.32 4.63 16.71
CA ASN A 9 -1.80 5.66 17.63
C ASN A 9 -0.62 5.21 18.48
N GLU A 10 -0.20 3.94 18.39
CA GLU A 10 0.88 3.36 19.20
C GLU A 10 2.25 3.44 18.51
N VAL A 11 2.26 3.80 17.22
CA VAL A 11 3.48 3.90 16.40
C VAL A 11 3.60 5.32 15.87
N ASN A 12 4.80 5.88 15.93
CA ASN A 12 5.06 7.17 15.32
C ASN A 12 5.04 7.01 13.79
N ASP A 13 4.26 7.85 13.12
CA ASP A 13 4.18 7.87 11.65
C ASP A 13 5.57 7.95 11.00
N LYS A 14 6.52 8.67 11.61
CA LYS A 14 7.92 8.81 11.14
C LYS A 14 8.70 7.48 11.05
N ASP A 15 8.33 6.49 11.85
CA ASP A 15 9.00 5.20 11.89
C ASP A 15 8.49 4.23 10.80
N MET A 16 7.37 4.57 10.16
CA MET A 16 6.78 3.79 9.08
C MET A 16 7.47 4.11 7.75
N LYS A 17 8.17 3.12 7.19
CA LYS A 17 8.96 3.25 5.95
C LYS A 17 8.24 2.80 4.68
N PHE A 18 7.27 1.91 4.84
CA PHE A 18 6.54 1.30 3.73
C PHE A 18 5.06 1.25 4.05
N ALA A 19 4.24 1.48 3.04
CA ALA A 19 2.80 1.30 3.10
C ALA A 19 2.38 0.21 2.11
N VAL A 20 1.50 -0.67 2.55
CA VAL A 20 0.85 -1.67 1.70
C VAL A 20 -0.64 -1.55 1.93
N ILE A 21 -1.45 -1.45 0.87
CA ILE A 21 -2.90 -1.36 0.98
C ILE A 21 -3.53 -2.59 0.36
N ILE A 22 -4.38 -3.24 1.14
CA ILE A 22 -5.29 -4.26 0.62
C ILE A 22 -6.69 -3.65 0.59
N SER A 23 -7.30 -3.62 -0.59
CA SER A 23 -8.69 -3.18 -0.76
C SER A 23 -9.60 -4.35 -1.12
N LYS A 24 -10.85 -4.27 -0.65
CA LYS A 24 -11.88 -5.28 -0.89
C LYS A 24 -13.16 -4.56 -1.32
N SER A 25 -13.72 -4.98 -2.46
CA SER A 25 -14.97 -4.45 -3.03
C SER A 25 -15.88 -5.61 -3.43
N ASP A 26 -17.16 -5.57 -3.07
CA ASP A 26 -18.14 -6.62 -3.39
C ASP A 26 -17.65 -8.05 -3.09
N ASP A 27 -17.08 -8.23 -1.90
CA ASP A 27 -16.44 -9.46 -1.45
C ASP A 27 -15.23 -9.96 -2.25
N LYS A 28 -14.74 -9.16 -3.19
CA LYS A 28 -13.56 -9.46 -4.03
C LYS A 28 -12.38 -8.60 -3.61
N TRP A 29 -11.20 -9.21 -3.61
CA TRP A 29 -9.94 -8.50 -3.41
C TRP A 29 -9.57 -7.72 -4.65
N VAL A 30 -9.07 -6.50 -4.47
CA VAL A 30 -8.48 -5.75 -5.58
C VAL A 30 -6.97 -5.81 -5.49
N LEU A 31 -6.37 -6.31 -6.55
CA LEU A 31 -4.95 -6.58 -6.69
C LEU A 31 -4.47 -5.93 -7.99
N CYS A 32 -3.22 -5.51 -8.03
CA CYS A 32 -2.58 -5.02 -9.24
C CYS A 32 -1.91 -6.17 -10.00
N LYS A 33 -1.99 -6.18 -11.32
CA LYS A 33 -1.22 -7.09 -12.17
C LYS A 33 -0.32 -6.26 -13.07
N HIS A 34 0.99 -6.41 -12.90
CA HIS A 34 1.95 -5.77 -13.77
C HIS A 34 1.89 -6.40 -15.17
N GLY A 35 1.82 -5.59 -16.24
CA GLY A 35 1.63 -6.11 -17.61
C GLY A 35 2.71 -7.08 -18.08
N GLU A 36 3.92 -7.00 -17.51
CA GLU A 36 5.07 -7.84 -17.84
C GLU A 36 5.23 -9.07 -16.93
N ARG A 37 4.38 -9.26 -15.92
CA ARG A 37 4.46 -10.39 -14.97
C ARG A 37 3.12 -11.11 -14.84
N ASP A 38 3.16 -12.40 -14.54
CA ASP A 38 1.95 -13.20 -14.31
C ASP A 38 1.54 -13.26 -12.82
N THR A 39 2.14 -12.41 -11.99
CA THR A 39 1.87 -12.33 -10.54
C THR A 39 0.87 -11.24 -10.22
N TRP A 40 -0.03 -11.54 -9.29
CA TRP A 40 -0.92 -10.56 -8.66
C TRP A 40 -0.23 -10.01 -7.42
N GLU A 41 -0.15 -8.69 -7.34
CA GLU A 41 0.58 -7.99 -6.31
C GLU A 41 -0.35 -7.02 -5.58
N ILE A 42 -0.04 -6.76 -4.31
CA ILE A 42 -0.76 -5.80 -3.50
C ILE A 42 -0.08 -4.44 -3.71
N PRO A 43 -0.84 -3.38 -4.01
CA PRO A 43 -0.27 -2.05 -4.19
C PRO A 43 0.39 -1.58 -2.89
N GLY A 44 1.58 -1.03 -3.03
CA GLY A 44 2.35 -0.54 -1.91
C GLY A 44 3.76 -0.16 -2.32
N GLY A 45 4.39 0.65 -1.48
CA GLY A 45 5.72 1.14 -1.77
C GLY A 45 6.29 1.96 -0.63
N THR A 46 7.32 2.73 -0.97
CA THR A 46 8.16 3.41 0.01
C THR A 46 7.60 4.77 0.31
N ARG A 47 7.62 5.15 1.58
CA ARG A 47 7.24 6.50 1.98
C ARG A 47 8.24 7.54 1.48
N GLU A 48 7.73 8.64 0.93
CA GLU A 48 8.53 9.79 0.57
C GLU A 48 8.70 10.80 1.73
N THR A 49 9.72 11.65 1.60
CA THR A 49 10.07 12.62 2.65
C THR A 49 8.99 13.69 2.76
N GLY A 50 8.36 13.78 3.94
CA GLY A 50 7.31 14.78 4.23
C GLY A 50 5.88 14.27 4.04
N GLU A 51 5.70 13.04 3.54
CA GLU A 51 4.38 12.40 3.50
C GLU A 51 4.02 11.75 4.84
N SER A 52 2.74 11.66 5.18
CA SER A 52 2.23 10.70 6.17
C SER A 52 2.06 9.32 5.53
N ILE A 53 2.00 8.27 6.37
CA ILE A 53 1.81 6.91 5.85
C ILE A 53 0.51 6.76 5.06
N ASP A 54 -0.56 7.46 5.46
CA ASP A 54 -1.84 7.48 4.74
C ASP A 54 -1.70 8.15 3.35
N GLN A 55 -0.85 9.17 3.21
CA GLN A 55 -0.57 9.82 1.93
C GLN A 55 0.23 8.92 1.01
N THR A 56 1.30 8.30 1.51
CA THR A 56 2.08 7.31 0.75
C THR A 56 1.18 6.18 0.27
N ALA A 57 0.36 5.63 1.15
CA ALA A 57 -0.58 4.57 0.80
C ALA A 57 -1.49 5.01 -0.37
N LYS A 58 -2.13 6.19 -0.28
CA LYS A 58 -2.96 6.72 -1.37
C LYS A 58 -2.18 6.92 -2.67
N ARG A 59 -0.98 7.50 -2.61
CA ARG A 59 -0.12 7.75 -3.77
C ARG A 59 0.23 6.44 -4.49
N GLU A 60 0.71 5.44 -3.75
CA GLU A 60 1.03 4.10 -4.27
C GLU A 60 -0.19 3.43 -4.91
N LEU A 61 -1.37 3.59 -4.29
CA LEU A 61 -2.62 3.13 -4.88
C LEU A 61 -2.95 3.85 -6.20
N TYR A 62 -2.67 5.15 -6.36
CA TYR A 62 -2.93 5.82 -7.63
C TYR A 62 -1.89 5.49 -8.71
N GLU A 63 -0.62 5.37 -8.33
CA GLU A 63 0.49 5.08 -9.25
C GLU A 63 0.41 3.68 -9.84
N GLU A 64 0.17 2.66 -9.01
CA GLU A 64 0.10 1.25 -9.46
C GLU A 64 -1.24 0.89 -10.12
N TRP A 65 -2.25 1.76 -10.03
CA TRP A 65 -3.55 1.57 -10.68
C TRP A 65 -3.67 2.33 -12.00
N ILE A 66 -2.65 3.09 -12.39
CA ILE A 66 -2.61 3.85 -13.64
C ILE A 66 -2.39 2.89 -14.84
N LEU A 67 -3.48 2.23 -15.20
CA LEU A 67 -3.85 1.95 -16.58
C LEU A 67 -5.38 1.97 -16.72
N PHE A 68 -5.98 3.15 -16.49
CA PHE A 68 -7.32 3.47 -16.98
C PHE A 68 -7.28 4.82 -17.70
N ILE A 69 -6.62 4.83 -18.87
CA ILE A 69 -6.91 5.69 -20.03
C ILE A 69 -6.76 4.85 -21.29
#